data_AF-A0A7S3L0L6-F1
#
_entry.id   AF-A0A7S3L0L6-F1
#
_cell.length_a   1.000
_cell.length_b   1.000
_cell.length_c   1.000
_cell.angle_alpha   90.00
_cell.angle_beta   90.00
_cell.angle_gamma   90.00
#
_symmetry.space_group_name_H-M   'P 1'
#
loop_
_entity.id
_entity.type
_entity.pdbx_description
1 polymer ?
#
loop_
_entity_poly.entity_id
_entity_poly.type
_entity_poly.pdbx_seq_one_letter_code
_entity_poly.pdbx_strand_id
1 'polypeptide(L)'
;MRDGSFTPVSMIYTLNPGDQPRAWLDVLASAETAHDEKMEALEEIMILAKDKSRARVLVEEGILDSIMWTLGRYFEKLYGPEDSSQVWANPEITQEEQRMAKLSANCCLQLGKAYCAAMHTDGDLMLMSLYERGTVPEERQLAQ
;
A
#
# COMPACT_ATOMS: atom_id res chain seq x y z
N MET A 1 6.88 7.04 17.11
CA MET A 1 7.68 5.84 16.81
C MET A 1 7.36 4.83 17.88
N ARG A 2 6.79 3.66 17.54
CA ARG A 2 6.45 2.62 18.52
C ARG A 2 7.73 1.91 18.97
N ASP A 3 7.74 1.39 20.19
CA ASP A 3 8.87 0.65 20.77
C ASP A 3 9.33 -0.47 19.83
N GLY A 4 10.65 -0.57 19.64
CA GLY A 4 11.36 -1.24 18.54
C GLY A 4 11.27 -2.77 18.44
N SER A 5 10.12 -3.36 18.71
CA SER A 5 9.86 -4.79 18.54
C SER A 5 8.82 -5.00 17.44
N PHE A 6 9.25 -5.23 16.20
CA PHE A 6 8.37 -5.68 15.12
C PHE A 6 8.29 -7.21 15.10
N THR A 7 7.15 -7.75 14.63
CA THR A 7 6.93 -9.20 14.59
C THR A 7 7.85 -9.84 13.54
N PRO A 8 8.61 -10.90 13.86
CA PRO A 8 9.43 -11.60 12.87
C PRO A 8 8.55 -12.15 11.74
N VAL A 9 9.04 -12.09 10.49
CA VAL A 9 8.30 -12.53 9.28
C VAL A 9 7.68 -13.93 9.47
N SER A 10 8.43 -14.87 10.02
CA SER A 10 7.99 -16.26 10.26
C SER A 10 6.79 -16.39 11.20
N MET A 11 6.52 -15.37 12.03
CA MET A 11 5.44 -15.36 13.00
C MET A 11 4.20 -14.62 12.50
N ILE A 12 4.31 -13.80 11.44
CA ILE A 12 3.21 -12.94 10.98
C ILE A 12 1.99 -13.78 10.57
N TYR A 13 2.20 -14.91 9.89
CA TYR A 13 1.12 -15.81 9.50
C TYR A 13 0.35 -16.43 10.68
N THR A 14 0.94 -16.44 11.88
CA THR A 14 0.30 -16.96 13.10
C THR A 14 -0.55 -15.93 13.83
N LEU A 15 -0.44 -14.65 13.45
CA LEU A 15 -1.23 -13.57 14.02
C LEU A 15 -2.70 -13.69 13.60
N ASN A 16 -3.59 -13.04 14.36
CA ASN A 16 -4.97 -12.90 13.92
C ASN A 16 -5.00 -12.21 12.55
N PRO A 17 -5.89 -12.61 11.63
CA PRO A 17 -5.89 -12.06 10.27
C PRO A 17 -6.10 -10.54 10.19
N GLY A 18 -6.68 -9.92 11.22
CA GLY A 18 -6.81 -8.47 11.32
C GLY A 18 -5.52 -7.73 11.70
N ASP A 19 -4.57 -8.41 12.35
CA ASP A 19 -3.30 -7.84 12.80
C ASP A 19 -2.20 -7.96 11.73
N GLN A 20 -2.34 -8.92 10.80
CA GLN A 20 -1.36 -9.19 9.73
C GLN A 20 -1.03 -7.98 8.84
N PRO A 21 -2.01 -7.15 8.38
CA PRO A 21 -1.68 -6.01 7.52
C PRO A 21 -0.69 -5.04 8.17
N ARG A 22 -0.85 -4.77 9.48
CA ARG A 22 0.04 -3.89 10.23
C ARG A 22 1.42 -4.51 10.42
N ALA A 23 1.48 -5.79 10.76
CA ALA A 23 2.76 -6.48 10.93
C ALA A 23 3.61 -6.47 9.65
N TRP A 24 2.98 -6.63 8.48
CA TRP A 24 3.69 -6.52 7.20
C TRP A 24 4.15 -5.10 6.89
N LEU A 25 3.39 -4.08 7.28
CA LEU A 25 3.83 -2.69 7.15
C LEU A 25 5.04 -2.38 8.04
N ASP A 26 5.07 -2.93 9.26
CA ASP A 26 6.23 -2.78 10.16
C ASP A 26 7.49 -3.40 9.53
N VAL A 27 7.37 -4.55 8.86
CA VAL A 27 8.49 -5.18 8.13
C VAL A 27 8.97 -4.28 6.99
N LEU A 28 8.04 -3.72 6.20
CA LEU A 28 8.37 -2.86 5.06
C LEU A 28 9.04 -1.54 5.50
N ALA A 29 8.56 -0.95 6.59
CA ALA A 29 9.01 0.33 7.14
C ALA A 29 10.31 0.21 7.96
N SER A 30 10.63 -0.97 8.50
CA SER A 30 11.82 -1.17 9.32
C SER A 30 13.12 -0.93 8.53
N ALA A 31 14.08 -0.27 9.15
CA ALA A 31 15.44 -0.12 8.60
C ALA A 31 16.28 -1.39 8.81
N GLU A 32 15.86 -2.27 9.72
CA GLU A 32 16.61 -3.46 10.15
C GLU A 32 16.23 -4.72 9.36
N THR A 33 15.13 -4.67 8.60
CA THR A 33 14.67 -5.81 7.79
C THR A 33 15.48 -5.96 6.52
N ALA A 34 15.78 -7.22 6.19
CA ALA A 34 16.54 -7.57 4.99
C ALA A 34 15.73 -7.28 3.73
N HIS A 35 16.43 -7.13 2.60
CA HIS A 35 15.79 -6.86 1.31
C HIS A 35 14.76 -7.94 0.93
N ASP A 36 15.10 -9.21 1.15
CA ASP A 36 14.21 -10.34 0.85
C ASP A 36 12.94 -10.33 1.72
N GLU A 37 13.05 -9.95 2.99
CA GLU A 37 11.89 -9.81 3.89
C GLU A 37 10.99 -8.65 3.45
N LYS A 38 11.57 -7.56 2.96
CA LYS A 38 10.79 -6.43 2.40
C LYS A 38 10.08 -6.81 1.10
N MET A 39 10.74 -7.61 0.27
CA MET A 39 10.15 -8.17 -0.95
C MET A 39 8.96 -9.07 -0.61
N GLU A 40 9.14 -10.02 0.33
CA GLU A 40 8.08 -10.90 0.82
C GLU A 40 6.91 -10.10 1.41
N ALA A 41 7.21 -9.10 2.26
CA ALA A 41 6.19 -8.23 2.83
C ALA A 41 5.36 -7.53 1.76
N LEU A 42 5.99 -7.04 0.70
CA LEU A 42 5.29 -6.35 -0.39
C LEU A 42 4.42 -7.31 -1.22
N GLU A 43 4.88 -8.55 -1.44
CA GLU A 43 4.09 -9.61 -2.10
C GLU A 43 2.85 -9.99 -1.26
N GLU A 44 3.03 -10.16 0.05
CA GLU A 44 1.94 -10.48 0.97
C GLU A 44 0.94 -9.34 1.11
N ILE A 45 1.42 -8.10 1.23
CA ILE A 45 0.59 -6.90 1.18
C ILE A 45 -0.26 -6.87 -0.09
N MET A 46 0.29 -7.22 -1.26
CA MET A 46 -0.48 -7.29 -2.49
C MET A 46 -1.56 -8.36 -2.45
N ILE A 47 -1.32 -9.49 -1.79
CA ILE A 47 -2.34 -10.53 -1.59
C ILE A 47 -3.45 -9.98 -0.68
N LEU A 48 -3.09 -9.36 0.44
CA LEU A 48 -4.03 -8.77 1.40
C LEU A 48 -4.86 -7.65 0.78
N ALA A 49 -4.27 -6.83 -0.09
CA ALA A 49 -4.91 -5.73 -0.79
C ALA A 49 -6.02 -6.18 -1.77
N LYS A 50 -6.18 -7.48 -2.04
CA LYS A 50 -7.35 -8.00 -2.78
C LYS A 50 -8.65 -7.88 -1.98
N ASP A 51 -8.56 -7.86 -0.66
CA ASP A 51 -9.70 -7.62 0.21
C ASP A 51 -9.87 -6.11 0.45
N LYS A 52 -11.08 -5.60 0.21
CA LYS A 52 -11.37 -4.17 0.28
C LYS A 52 -11.21 -3.58 1.70
N SER A 53 -11.51 -4.38 2.74
CA SER A 53 -11.39 -3.92 4.12
C SER A 53 -9.92 -3.84 4.54
N ARG A 54 -9.11 -4.81 4.13
CA ARG A 54 -7.66 -4.81 4.39
C ARG A 54 -6.94 -3.75 3.57
N ALA A 55 -7.32 -3.55 2.30
CA ALA A 55 -6.77 -2.48 1.47
C ALA A 55 -6.99 -1.11 2.11
N ARG A 56 -8.17 -0.87 2.70
CA ARG A 56 -8.45 0.36 3.45
C ARG A 56 -7.51 0.51 4.65
N VAL A 57 -7.37 -0.52 5.48
CA VAL A 57 -6.44 -0.48 6.63
C VAL A 57 -5.01 -0.17 6.17
N LEU A 58 -4.52 -0.83 5.13
CA LEU A 58 -3.17 -0.59 4.60
C LEU A 58 -2.96 0.88 4.18
N VAL A 59 -3.94 1.47 3.49
CA VAL A 59 -3.90 2.89 3.08
C VAL A 59 -3.95 3.82 4.28
N GLU A 60 -4.85 3.58 5.23
CA GLU A 60 -5.01 4.39 6.46
C GLU A 60 -3.76 4.32 7.36
N GLU A 61 -3.03 3.19 7.35
CA GLU A 61 -1.78 3.01 8.09
C GLU A 61 -0.53 3.54 7.35
N GLY A 62 -0.69 4.19 6.18
CA GLY A 62 0.39 4.93 5.52
C GLY A 62 1.28 4.10 4.59
N ILE A 63 0.80 2.98 4.05
CA ILE A 63 1.57 2.17 3.08
C ILE A 63 2.12 2.98 1.89
N LEU A 64 1.38 4.01 1.45
CA LEU A 64 1.74 4.83 0.31
C LEU A 64 3.08 5.55 0.53
N ASP A 65 3.43 5.90 1.77
CA ASP A 65 4.70 6.56 2.06
C ASP A 65 5.89 5.63 1.74
N SER A 66 5.78 4.35 2.12
CA SER A 66 6.81 3.34 1.84
C SER A 66 6.93 3.05 0.34
N ILE A 67 5.80 2.99 -0.37
CA ILE A 67 5.76 2.80 -1.83
C ILE A 67 6.37 4.01 -2.54
N MET A 68 5.94 5.22 -2.20
CA MET A 68 6.42 6.45 -2.84
C MET A 68 7.90 6.66 -2.57
N TRP A 69 8.39 6.35 -1.36
CA TRP A 69 9.81 6.33 -1.05
C TRP A 69 10.58 5.39 -1.97
N THR A 70 10.13 4.14 -2.10
CA THR A 70 10.79 3.12 -2.92
C THR A 70 10.83 3.53 -4.40
N LEU A 71 9.71 4.01 -4.94
CA LEU A 71 9.63 4.49 -6.33
C LEU A 71 10.46 5.75 -6.54
N GLY A 72 10.44 6.69 -5.59
CA GLY A 72 11.23 7.92 -5.62
C GLY A 72 12.72 7.61 -5.72
N ARG A 73 13.23 6.74 -4.84
CA ARG A 73 14.64 6.30 -4.87
C ARG A 73 15.01 5.61 -6.19
N TYR A 74 14.12 4.79 -6.73
CA TYR A 74 14.33 4.16 -8.03
C TYR A 74 14.38 5.17 -9.18
N PHE A 75 13.46 6.13 -9.22
CA PHE A 75 13.42 7.16 -10.26
C PHE A 75 14.54 8.19 -10.12
N GLU A 76 14.95 8.54 -8.91
CA GLU A 76 16.15 9.35 -8.65
C GLU A 76 17.39 8.69 -9.26
N LYS A 77 17.51 7.36 -9.14
CA LYS A 77 18.62 6.61 -9.74
C LYS A 77 18.51 6.53 -11.26
N LEU A 78 17.30 6.37 -11.79
CA LEU A 78 17.02 6.23 -13.23
C LEU A 78 17.15 7.54 -14.01
N TYR A 79 16.72 8.66 -13.43
CA TYR A 79 16.62 9.97 -14.08
C TYR A 79 17.44 11.06 -13.37
N GLY A 80 18.30 10.68 -12.43
CA GLY A 80 19.18 11.61 -11.71
C GLY A 80 20.00 12.48 -12.66
N PRO A 81 20.48 13.64 -12.19
CA PRO A 81 21.20 14.58 -13.04
C PRO A 81 22.35 13.88 -13.78
N GLU A 82 22.44 14.09 -15.11
CA GLU A 82 23.47 13.56 -16.01
C GLU A 82 24.91 14.03 -15.68
N ASP A 83 25.15 14.58 -14.50
CA ASP A 83 26.48 14.96 -14.04
C ASP A 83 27.28 13.69 -13.69
N SER A 84 27.71 13.04 -14.77
CA SER A 84 28.57 11.85 -14.88
C SER A 84 29.93 12.00 -14.20
N SER A 85 30.20 13.13 -13.53
CA SER A 85 31.37 13.34 -12.69
C SER A 85 31.33 12.55 -11.38
N GLN A 86 30.17 12.02 -10.97
CA GLN A 86 30.02 11.21 -9.75
C GLN A 86 29.43 9.81 -10.05
N VAL A 87 30.17 8.98 -10.78
CA VAL A 87 29.84 7.54 -10.95
C VAL A 87 29.66 6.82 -9.60
N TRP A 88 30.31 7.31 -8.53
CA TRP A 88 30.12 6.82 -7.16
C TRP A 88 28.76 7.16 -6.54
N ALA A 89 28.07 8.19 -7.04
CA ALA A 89 26.79 8.66 -6.54
C ALA A 89 25.59 8.01 -7.27
N ASN A 90 25.81 7.39 -8.43
CA ASN A 90 24.76 6.75 -9.21
C ASN A 90 25.17 5.34 -9.66
N PRO A 91 25.22 4.35 -8.75
CA PRO A 91 25.55 2.97 -9.11
C PRO A 91 24.57 2.43 -10.16
N GLU A 92 24.94 1.39 -10.90
CA GLU A 92 24.01 0.74 -11.83
C GLU A 92 22.76 0.24 -11.09
N ILE A 93 21.60 0.36 -11.74
CA ILE A 93 20.34 -0.19 -11.22
C ILE A 93 20.44 -1.71 -11.27
N THR A 94 20.36 -2.33 -10.10
CA THR A 94 20.35 -3.78 -9.96
C THR A 94 19.00 -4.35 -10.40
N GLN A 95 18.98 -5.64 -10.76
CA GLN A 95 17.72 -6.33 -11.08
C GLN A 95 16.77 -6.37 -9.88
N GLU A 96 17.30 -6.46 -8.66
CA GLU A 96 16.53 -6.46 -7.41
C GLU A 96 15.82 -5.13 -7.17
N GLU A 97 16.53 -4.00 -7.32
CA GLU A 97 15.92 -2.67 -7.24
C GLU A 97 14.84 -2.47 -8.29
N GLN A 98 15.08 -2.94 -9.53
CA GLN A 98 14.07 -2.89 -10.58
C GLN A 98 12.84 -3.75 -10.24
N ARG A 99 13.06 -4.94 -9.68
CA ARG A 99 11.97 -5.85 -9.25
C ARG A 99 11.14 -5.20 -8.13
N MET A 100 11.80 -4.66 -7.11
CA MET A 100 11.17 -3.99 -5.97
C MET A 100 10.35 -2.78 -6.42
N ALA A 101 10.89 -1.95 -7.33
CA ALA A 101 10.17 -0.80 -7.88
C ALA A 101 8.94 -1.23 -8.69
N LYS A 102 9.05 -2.24 -9.56
CA LYS A 102 7.90 -2.79 -10.31
C LYS A 102 6.82 -3.34 -9.38
N LEU A 103 7.24 -4.09 -8.35
CA LEU A 103 6.31 -4.64 -7.37
C LEU A 103 5.61 -3.53 -6.59
N SER A 104 6.33 -2.48 -6.19
CA SER A 104 5.78 -1.31 -5.49
C SER A 104 4.77 -0.57 -6.34
N ALA A 105 5.06 -0.36 -7.63
CA ALA A 105 4.13 0.26 -8.58
C ALA A 105 2.86 -0.58 -8.76
N ASN A 106 2.99 -1.90 -8.89
CA ASN A 106 1.85 -2.82 -8.99
C ASN A 106 1.01 -2.82 -7.71
N CYS A 107 1.66 -2.83 -6.54
CA CYS A 107 1.01 -2.73 -5.25
C CYS A 107 0.18 -1.43 -5.15
N CYS A 108 0.77 -0.29 -5.54
CA CYS A 108 0.07 1.00 -5.57
C CYS A 108 -1.20 0.97 -6.43
N LEU A 109 -1.11 0.41 -7.64
CA LEU A 109 -2.26 0.31 -8.55
C LEU A 109 -3.35 -0.60 -7.98
N GLN A 110 -2.96 -1.73 -7.38
CA GLN A 110 -3.91 -2.68 -6.82
C GLN A 110 -4.62 -2.11 -5.59
N LEU A 111 -3.88 -1.45 -4.69
CA LEU A 111 -4.43 -0.74 -3.53
C LEU A 111 -5.42 0.34 -3.97
N GLY A 112 -5.05 1.17 -4.96
CA GLY A 112 -5.94 2.21 -5.47
C GLY A 112 -7.25 1.63 -6.01
N LYS A 113 -7.20 0.54 -6.78
CA LYS A 113 -8.40 -0.14 -7.29
C LYS A 113 -9.28 -0.69 -6.17
N ALA A 114 -8.69 -1.40 -5.21
CA ALA A 114 -9.41 -2.00 -4.09
C ALA A 114 -10.02 -0.94 -3.17
N TYR A 115 -9.28 0.15 -2.90
CA TYR A 115 -9.73 1.27 -2.08
C TYR A 115 -10.90 2.01 -2.72
N CYS A 116 -10.80 2.36 -4.01
CA CYS A 116 -11.90 2.99 -4.73
C CYS A 116 -13.14 2.09 -4.75
N ALA A 117 -12.97 0.78 -5.00
CA ALA A 117 -14.08 -0.17 -4.94
C ALA A 117 -14.74 -0.22 -3.56
N ALA A 118 -13.95 -0.16 -2.47
CA ALA A 118 -14.48 -0.07 -1.11
C ALA A 118 -15.38 1.15 -0.92
N MET A 119 -14.88 2.33 -1.28
CA MET A 119 -15.59 3.60 -1.16
C MET A 119 -16.90 3.63 -1.94
N HIS A 120 -16.92 3.08 -3.16
CA HIS A 120 -18.14 2.99 -3.95
C HIS A 120 -19.17 2.05 -3.31
N THR A 121 -18.74 0.87 -2.82
CA THR A 121 -19.68 -0.06 -2.19
C THR A 121 -20.26 0.45 -0.87
N ASP A 122 -19.48 1.16 -0.06
CA ASP A 122 -19.96 1.74 1.19
C ASP A 122 -20.94 2.90 0.94
N GLY A 123 -20.67 3.71 -0.09
CA GLY A 123 -21.59 4.74 -0.55
C GLY A 123 -22.92 4.17 -1.05
N ASP A 124 -22.87 3.09 -1.85
CA ASP A 124 -24.07 2.42 -2.35
C ASP A 124 -24.90 1.79 -1.22
N LEU A 125 -24.26 1.17 -0.23
CA LEU A 125 -24.94 0.61 0.95
C LEU A 125 -25.63 1.69 1.78
N MET A 126 -24.96 2.83 2.02
CA MET A 126 -25.59 3.97 2.70
C MET A 126 -26.79 4.49 1.91
N LEU A 127 -26.64 4.65 0.59
CA LEU A 127 -27.71 5.10 -0.28
C LEU A 127 -28.91 4.15 -0.26
N MET A 128 -28.68 2.84 -0.35
CA MET A 128 -29.73 1.82 -0.24
C MET A 128 -30.43 1.86 1.12
N SER A 129 -29.68 2.03 2.22
CA SER A 129 -30.26 2.15 3.56
C SER A 129 -31.15 3.39 3.74
N LEU A 130 -30.84 4.49 3.02
CA LEU A 130 -31.68 5.69 2.99
C LEU A 130 -32.98 5.45 2.22
N TYR A 131 -32.92 4.72 1.09
CA TYR A 131 -34.11 4.32 0.35
C TYR A 131 -35.01 3.38 1.17
N GLU A 132 -34.45 2.40 1.88
CA GLU A 132 -35.21 1.50 2.78
C GLU A 132 -35.92 2.26 3.90
N ARG A 133 -35.37 3.39 4.35
CA ARG A 133 -35.96 4.28 5.36
C ARG A 133 -36.88 5.35 4.76
N GLY A 134 -37.16 5.30 3.45
CA GLY A 134 -38.06 6.23 2.77
C GLY A 134 -37.51 7.65 2.58
N THR A 135 -36.22 7.87 2.84
CA THR A 135 -35.56 9.16 2.64
C THR A 135 -34.87 9.18 1.27
N VAL A 136 -35.43 9.92 0.32
CA VAL A 136 -34.78 10.18 -0.98
C VAL A 136 -33.82 11.35 -0.80
N PRO A 137 -32.52 11.22 -1.14
CA PRO A 137 -31.56 12.32 -1.09
C PRO A 137 -32.05 13.52 -1.89
N GLU A 138 -31.93 14.74 -1.33
CA GLU A 138 -32.44 15.99 -1.93
C GLU A 138 -31.95 16.20 -3.38
N GLU A 139 -30.72 15.79 -3.68
CA GLU A 139 -30.10 15.87 -5.02
C GLU A 139 -30.85 15.07 -6.11
N ARG A 140 -31.72 14.12 -5.70
CA ARG A 140 -32.54 13.29 -6.60
C ARG A 140 -34.04 13.48 -6.37
N GLN A 141 -34.44 14.42 -5.51
CA GLN A 141 -35.83 14.83 -5.42
C GLN A 141 -36.14 15.64 -6.67
N LEU A 142 -36.87 15.05 -7.61
CA LEU A 142 -37.44 15.78 -8.74
C LEU A 142 -38.26 16.94 -8.15
N ALA A 143 -37.84 18.17 -8.42
CA ALA A 143 -38.60 19.36 -8.06
C ALA A 143 -40.02 19.21 -8.61
N GLN A 144 -41.01 19.22 -7.72
CA GLN A 144 -42.43 19.19 -8.07
C GLN A 144 -42.87 20.52 -8.67
#